data_AF-A0A4R0WRM5-F1
#
_entry.id   AF-A0A4R0WRM5-F1
#
_cell.length_a   1.000
_cell.length_b   1.000
_cell.length_c   1.000
_cell.angle_alpha   90.00
_cell.angle_beta   90.00
_cell.angle_gamma   90.00
#
_symmetry.space_group_name_H-M   'P 1'
#
loop_
_entity.id
_entity.type
_entity.pdbx_description
1 polymer ?
#
loop_
_entity_poly.entity_id
_entity_poly.type
_entity_poly.pdbx_seq_one_letter_code
_entity_poly.pdbx_strand_id
1 'polypeptide(L)' 'AAMDWLLERQDAIQGKLAQRHLQPGGIVLYDLSSSYFEGSTCELAAFGYNRDGKRGKLQVNYGLLTDARGVPVA' A
#
# COMPACT_ATOMS: atom_id res chain seq x y z
N ALA A 1 -12.45 -9.01 -12.40
CA ALA A 1 -13.28 -8.04 -11.65
C ALA A 1 -13.35 -8.27 -10.13
N ALA A 2 -12.51 -9.12 -9.52
CA ALA A 2 -12.52 -9.28 -8.05
C ALA A 2 -11.84 -8.11 -7.32
N MET A 3 -10.74 -7.59 -7.88
CA MET A 3 -10.00 -6.49 -7.28
C MET A 3 -10.68 -5.13 -7.49
N ASP A 4 -11.41 -4.94 -8.58
CA ASP A 4 -12.13 -3.67 -8.85
C ASP A 4 -13.20 -3.39 -7.80
N TRP A 5 -13.97 -4.43 -7.43
CA TRP A 5 -14.94 -4.34 -6.34
C TRP A 5 -14.31 -3.96 -5.00
N LEU A 6 -13.10 -4.48 -4.74
CA LEU A 6 -12.36 -4.21 -3.51
C LEU A 6 -11.83 -2.77 -3.52
N LEU A 7 -11.31 -2.31 -4.66
CA LEU A 7 -10.80 -0.96 -4.85
C LEU A 7 -11.89 0.09 -4.61
N GLU A 8 -13.09 -0.09 -5.16
CA GLU A 8 -14.25 0.78 -4.93
C GLU A 8 -14.63 0.94 -3.46
N ARG A 9 -14.27 -0.03 -2.61
CA ARG A 9 -14.64 -0.09 -1.19
C ARG A 9 -13.46 0.19 -0.27
N GLN A 10 -12.28 0.44 -0.81
CA GLN A 10 -11.04 0.56 -0.05
C GLN A 10 -11.19 1.58 1.09
N ASP A 11 -11.59 2.82 0.79
CA ASP A 11 -11.72 3.88 1.78
C ASP A 11 -12.72 3.53 2.89
N ALA A 12 -13.84 2.89 2.55
CA ALA A 12 -14.86 2.49 3.51
C ALA A 12 -14.36 1.37 4.44
N ILE A 13 -13.57 0.43 3.91
CA ILE A 13 -12.97 -0.67 4.69
C ILE A 13 -11.87 -0.11 5.58
N GLN A 14 -10.93 0.67 5.02
CA GLN A 14 -9.84 1.29 5.75
C GLN A 14 -10.35 2.22 6.85
N GLY A 15 -11.38 3.03 6.58
CA GLY A 15 -12.00 3.89 7.58
C GLY A 15 -12.61 3.12 8.76
N LYS A 16 -13.28 1.99 8.50
CA LYS A 16 -13.82 1.12 9.56
C LYS A 16 -12.72 0.47 10.39
N LEU A 17 -11.63 0.02 9.75
CA LEU A 17 -10.48 -0.57 10.44
C LEU A 17 -9.75 0.49 11.27
N ALA A 18 -9.52 1.67 10.72
CA ALA A 18 -8.89 2.79 11.43
C ALA A 18 -9.69 3.20 12.68
N GLN A 19 -11.02 3.35 12.57
CA GLN A 19 -11.87 3.66 13.73
C GLN A 19 -11.82 2.59 14.83
N ARG A 20 -11.62 1.33 14.46
CA ARG A 20 -11.59 0.21 15.40
C ARG A 20 -10.22 0.01 16.06
N HIS A 21 -9.14 0.30 15.33
CA HIS A 21 -7.79 -0.10 15.70
C HIS A 21 -6.86 1.08 16.01
N LEU A 22 -7.18 2.30 15.58
CA LEU A 22 -6.41 3.50 15.88
C LEU A 22 -7.07 4.32 16.98
N GLN A 23 -6.22 5.05 17.73
CA GLN A 23 -6.64 5.99 18.76
C GLN A 23 -5.81 7.28 18.63
N PRO A 24 -6.38 8.45 18.93
CA PRO A 24 -5.62 9.70 18.95
C PRO A 24 -4.41 9.60 19.89
N GLY A 25 -3.23 10.02 19.41
CA GLY A 25 -1.97 9.92 20.16
C GLY A 25 -1.40 8.49 20.27
N GLY A 26 -2.00 7.51 19.60
CA GLY A 26 -1.49 6.15 19.52
C GLY A 26 -0.29 5.99 18.59
N ILE A 27 0.42 4.87 18.72
CA ILE A 27 1.51 4.48 17.82
C ILE A 27 0.92 3.73 16.62
N VAL A 28 1.43 4.06 15.44
CA VAL A 28 1.21 3.31 14.20
C VAL A 28 2.53 2.77 13.70
N LEU A 29 2.50 1.58 13.10
CA LEU A 29 3.65 1.08 12.35
C LEU A 29 3.41 1.40 10.88
N TYR A 30 4.44 1.89 10.22
CA TYR A 30 4.40 2.23 8.81
C TYR A 30 5.59 1.60 8.11
N ASP A 31 5.32 0.88 7.03
CA ASP A 31 6.34 0.40 6.12
C ASP A 31 6.00 0.78 4.68
N LEU A 32 7.04 0.97 3.87
CA LEU A 32 6.94 1.23 2.45
C LEU A 32 7.79 0.20 1.70
N SER A 33 7.12 -0.56 0.84
CA SER A 33 7.74 -1.57 0.01
C SER A 33 7.63 -1.19 -1.48
N SER A 34 8.63 -1.60 -2.25
CA SER A 34 8.73 -1.35 -3.69
C SER A 34 8.91 -2.65 -4.44
N SER A 35 8.42 -2.72 -5.67
CA SER A 35 8.61 -3.86 -6.57
C SER A 35 8.81 -3.38 -8.00
N TYR A 36 9.78 -3.97 -8.70
CA TYR A 36 10.02 -3.68 -10.11
C TYR A 36 9.36 -4.73 -11.00
N PHE A 37 9.05 -4.34 -12.23
CA PHE A 37 8.40 -5.18 -13.22
C PHE A 37 9.35 -5.50 -14.37
N GLU A 38 9.23 -6.72 -14.88
CA GLU A 38 9.87 -7.15 -16.13
C GLU A 38 8.95 -6.96 -17.35
N GLY A 39 7.64 -6.83 -17.14
CA GLY A 39 6.63 -6.57 -18.18
C GLY A 39 6.13 -5.12 -18.20
N SER A 40 5.21 -4.82 -19.12
CA SER A 40 4.72 -3.45 -19.38
C SER A 40 3.19 -3.29 -19.36
N THR A 41 2.44 -4.30 -18.90
CA THR A 41 0.96 -4.30 -18.92
C THR A 41 0.32 -3.81 -17.63
N CYS A 42 1.11 -3.56 -16.58
CA CYS A 42 0.60 -3.06 -15.31
C CYS A 42 0.41 -1.54 -15.38
N GLU A 43 -0.84 -1.09 -15.29
CA GLU A 43 -1.20 0.33 -15.41
C GLU A 43 -0.69 1.19 -14.25
N LEU A 44 -0.41 0.58 -13.09
CA LEU A 44 0.14 1.26 -11.92
C LEU A 44 1.66 1.40 -11.97
N ALA A 45 2.33 0.70 -12.88
CA ALA A 45 3.78 0.66 -12.93
C ALA A 45 4.35 1.89 -13.65
N ALA A 46 5.27 2.59 -13.01
CA ALA A 46 5.90 3.80 -13.54
C ALA A 46 7.42 3.75 -13.39
N PHE A 47 8.15 4.53 -14.18
CA PHE A 47 9.57 4.73 -13.95
C PHE A 47 9.79 5.68 -12.77
N GLY A 48 10.81 5.39 -11.96
CA GLY A 48 11.16 6.24 -10.83
C GLY A 48 12.32 5.66 -10.03
N TYR A 49 12.42 6.12 -8.79
CA TYR A 49 13.39 5.60 -7.84
C TYR A 49 12.83 4.38 -7.09
N ASN A 50 13.45 3.22 -7.28
CA ASN A 50 13.19 2.02 -6.47
C ASN A 50 14.14 2.04 -5.27
N ARG A 51 13.66 1.66 -4.08
CA ARG A 51 14.52 1.38 -2.92
C ARG A 51 15.64 0.37 -3.24
N ASP A 52 15.36 -0.57 -4.15
CA ASP A 52 16.31 -1.61 -4.59
C ASP A 52 17.34 -1.11 -5.62
N GLY A 53 17.29 0.17 -6.01
CA GLY A 53 18.26 0.80 -6.91
C GLY A 53 18.23 0.28 -8.35
N LYS A 54 17.21 -0.50 -8.73
CA LYS A 54 17.07 -1.05 -10.08
C LYS A 54 16.74 0.07 -11.08
N ARG A 55 17.67 0.31 -12.01
CA ARG A 55 17.54 1.34 -13.06
C ARG A 55 16.85 0.79 -14.30
N GLY A 56 16.09 1.64 -14.98
CA GLY A 56 15.48 1.31 -16.27
C GLY A 56 14.35 0.28 -16.21
N LYS A 57 13.77 0.06 -15.02
CA LYS A 57 12.62 -0.84 -14.81
C LYS A 57 11.41 -0.03 -14.37
N LEU A 58 10.23 -0.44 -14.82
CA LEU A 58 8.96 0.03 -14.28
C LEU A 58 8.82 -0.50 -12.85
N GLN A 59 8.11 0.25 -12.00
CA GLN A 59 7.95 -0.09 -10.60
C GLN A 59 6.65 0.41 -9.99
N VAL A 60 6.27 -0.19 -8.87
CA VAL A 60 5.19 0.28 -8.00
C VAL A 60 5.68 0.31 -6.56
N ASN A 61 5.20 1.29 -5.80
CA ASN A 61 5.40 1.39 -4.37
C ASN A 61 4.06 1.19 -3.67
N TYR A 62 4.05 0.44 -2.58
CA TYR A 62 2.87 0.22 -1.76
C TYR A 62 3.25 0.33 -0.28
N GLY A 63 2.44 1.08 0.45
CA GLY A 63 2.59 1.27 1.88
C GLY A 63 1.69 0.32 2.66
N LEU A 64 2.09 0.04 3.89
CA LEU A 64 1.25 -0.62 4.88
C LEU A 64 1.27 0.22 6.15
N LEU A 65 0.09 0.56 6.66
CA LEU A 65 -0.09 1.19 7.96
C LEU A 65 -0.83 0.22 8.88
N THR A 66 -0.31 0.03 10.09
CA THR A 66 -0.90 -0.85 11.09
C THR A 66 -1.06 -0.16 12.44
N ASP A 67 -1.92 -0.72 13.30
CA ASP A 67 -1.87 -0.41 14.73
C ASP A 67 -0.56 -0.91 15.37
N ALA A 68 -0.35 -0.59 16.64
CA ALA A 68 0.85 -0.99 17.40
C ALA A 68 0.99 -2.52 17.56
N ARG A 69 -0.06 -3.31 17.27
CA ARG A 69 -0.05 -4.79 17.31
C ARG A 69 0.18 -5.41 15.94
N GLY A 70 0.31 -4.60 14.88
CA GLY A 70 0.49 -5.09 13.51
C GLY A 70 -0.82 -5.33 12.75
N VAL A 71 -1.97 -4.86 13.23
CA VAL A 71 -3.25 -5.02 12.49
C VAL A 71 -3.32 -4.01 11.35
N PRO A 72 -3.45 -4.43 10.07
CA PRO A 72 -3.55 -3.52 8.93
C PRO A 72 -4.77 -2.60 8.99
N VAL A 73 -4.57 -1.32 8.68
CA VAL A 73 -5.64 -0.33 8.61
C VAL A 73 -5.62 0.51 7.34
N ALA A 74 -4.47 0.62 6.66
CA ALA A 74 -4.33 1.28 5.36
C ALA A 74 -3.24 0.65 4.50
#